data_AF-A0A662VZM4-F1
#
_entry.id   AF-A0A662VZM4-F1
#
_cell.length_a   1.000
_cell.length_b   1.000
_cell.length_c   1.000
_cell.angle_alpha   90.00
_cell.angle_beta   90.00
_cell.angle_gamma   90.00
#
_symmetry.space_group_name_H-M   'P 1'
#
loop_
_entity.id
_entity.type
_entity.pdbx_description
1 polymer ?
#
loop_
_entity_poly.entity_id
_entity_poly.type
_entity_poly.pdbx_seq_one_letter_code
_entity_poly.pdbx_strand_id
1 'polypeptide(L)' 'MPSSLEEIKWKNEPRRYMGPKYARVPRGAIVELIAVVNGKIGVFKYDGEVIWCPVRLLHKVEHEVKF' A
#
# COMPACT_ATOMS: atom_id res chain seq x y z
N MET A 1 -24.86 7.87 -16.34
CA MET A 1 -24.38 8.33 -15.01
C MET A 1 -23.45 7.27 -14.47
N PRO A 2 -22.17 7.55 -14.15
CA PRO A 2 -21.37 6.55 -13.45
C PRO A 2 -21.84 6.52 -11.99
N SER A 3 -22.74 5.58 -11.69
CA SER A 3 -23.03 5.11 -10.34
C SER A 3 -21.86 4.25 -9.90
N SER A 4 -20.95 4.77 -9.08
CA SER A 4 -19.91 3.94 -8.49
C SER A 4 -19.51 4.54 -7.15
N LEU A 5 -20.15 4.05 -6.09
CA LEU A 5 -19.59 4.13 -4.75
C LEU A 5 -18.15 3.62 -4.83
N GLU A 6 -17.19 4.45 -4.43
CA GLU A 6 -15.79 4.06 -4.41
C GLU A 6 -15.65 2.79 -3.56
N GLU A 7 -15.20 1.69 -4.16
CA GLU A 7 -15.07 0.41 -3.44
C GLU A 7 -13.82 0.49 -2.57
N ILE A 8 -14.02 0.73 -1.27
CA ILE A 8 -12.95 0.77 -0.27
C ILE A 8 -12.83 -0.60 0.39
N LYS A 9 -11.67 -1.24 0.23
CA LYS A 9 -11.33 -2.52 0.87
C LYS A 9 -10.28 -2.31 1.94
N TRP A 10 -10.68 -2.39 3.20
CA TRP A 10 -9.76 -2.36 4.33
C TRP A 10 -8.91 -3.63 4.38
N LYS A 11 -7.61 -3.49 4.67
CA LYS A 11 -6.63 -4.58 4.67
C LYS A 11 -5.82 -4.67 5.96
N ASN A 12 -5.41 -3.53 6.52
CA ASN A 12 -4.58 -3.44 7.75
C ASN A 12 -3.46 -4.49 7.78
N GLU A 13 -2.65 -4.56 6.72
CA GLU A 13 -1.59 -5.57 6.56
C GLU A 13 -0.25 -4.91 6.21
N PRO A 14 0.89 -5.47 6.66
CA PRO A 14 2.20 -4.96 6.28
C PRO A 14 2.48 -5.21 4.79
N ARG A 15 3.01 -4.20 4.11
CA ARG A 15 3.45 -4.25 2.72
C ARG A 15 4.83 -3.65 2.57
N ARG A 16 5.60 -4.13 1.60
CA ARG A 16 6.87 -3.54 1.21
C ARG A 16 6.62 -2.48 0.13
N TYR A 17 7.01 -1.23 0.41
CA TYR A 17 6.92 -0.14 -0.56
C TYR A 17 8.01 -0.25 -1.62
N MET A 18 7.61 -0.35 -2.88
CA MET A 18 8.49 -0.55 -4.04
C MET A 18 8.44 0.62 -5.02
N GLY A 19 8.03 1.80 -4.55
CA GLY A 19 7.96 3.01 -5.36
C GLY A 19 9.31 3.64 -5.71
N PRO A 20 9.29 4.86 -6.28
CA PRO A 20 10.48 5.57 -6.73
C PRO A 20 11.51 5.78 -5.62
N LYS A 21 12.79 5.79 -5.96
CA LYS A 21 13.91 5.97 -5.00
C LYS A 21 13.87 7.33 -4.28
N TYR A 22 13.36 8.36 -4.94
CA TYR A 22 13.29 9.75 -4.42
C TYR A 22 11.91 10.09 -3.81
N ALA A 23 11.09 9.08 -3.52
CA ALA A 23 9.83 9.29 -2.81
C ALA A 23 10.08 9.59 -1.32
N ARG A 24 9.07 10.16 -0.64
CA ARG A 24 9.08 10.37 0.82
C ARG A 24 9.28 9.07 1.60
N VAL A 25 8.80 7.96 1.04
CA VAL A 25 8.93 6.63 1.62
C VAL A 25 10.12 5.93 0.97
N PRO A 26 11.12 5.46 1.74
CA PRO A 26 12.25 4.73 1.17
C PRO A 26 11.78 3.47 0.45
N ARG A 27 12.32 3.22 -0.74
CA ARG A 27 12.09 1.96 -1.46
C ARG A 27 12.61 0.78 -0.61
N GLY A 28 11.77 -0.22 -0.40
CA GLY A 28 12.01 -1.37 0.46
C GLY A 28 11.46 -1.23 1.88
N ALA A 29 11.00 -0.04 2.29
CA ALA A 29 10.41 0.17 3.60
C ALA A 29 9.16 -0.69 3.80
N ILE A 30 8.96 -1.18 5.03
CA ILE A 30 7.71 -1.83 5.43
C ILE A 30 6.73 -0.75 5.85
N VAL A 31 5.55 -0.76 5.25
CA VAL A 31 4.46 0.17 5.47
C VAL A 31 3.20 -0.58 5.86
N GLU A 32 2.30 0.07 6.58
CA GLU A 32 1.02 -0.52 6.98
C GLU A 32 -0.05 -0.16 5.93
N LEU A 33 -0.42 -1.09 5.07
CA LEU A 33 -1.52 -0.88 4.11
C LEU A 33 -2.85 -0.90 4.87
N ILE A 34 -3.48 0.26 4.97
CA ILE A 34 -4.76 0.46 5.66
C ILE A 34 -5.90 0.01 4.76
N ALA A 35 -5.96 0.53 3.53
CA ALA A 35 -7.07 0.30 2.61
C ALA A 35 -6.65 0.32 1.14
N VAL A 36 -7.47 -0.31 0.29
CA VAL A 36 -7.35 -0.24 -1.16
C VAL A 36 -8.64 0.37 -1.72
N VAL A 37 -8.51 1.46 -2.47
CA VAL A 37 -9.62 2.19 -3.09
C VAL A 37 -9.69 1.81 -4.58
N ASN A 38 -10.87 1.39 -5.03
CA ASN A 38 -11.16 1.01 -6.42
C ASN A 38 -10.19 -0.05 -6.99
N GLY A 39 -9.58 -0.86 -6.12
CA GLY A 39 -8.57 -1.86 -6.49
C GLY A 39 -7.26 -1.29 -7.06
N LYS A 40 -7.09 0.04 -7.11
CA LYS A 40 -6.00 0.71 -7.82
C LYS A 40 -5.10 1.52 -6.89
N ILE A 41 -5.66 2.12 -5.85
CA ILE A 41 -4.94 2.99 -4.92
C ILE A 41 -4.82 2.30 -3.57
N GLY A 42 -3.61 2.17 -3.05
CA GLY A 42 -3.35 1.78 -1.67
C GLY A 42 -3.18 3.02 -0.80
N VAL A 43 -3.88 3.04 0.32
CA VAL A 43 -3.73 4.00 1.40
C VAL A 43 -2.95 3.31 2.50
N PHE A 44 -1.79 3.85 2.86
CA PHE A 44 -0.91 3.24 3.84
C PHE A 44 -0.36 4.26 4.84
N LYS A 45 0.05 3.78 6.01
CA LYS A 45 0.70 4.59 7.03
C LYS A 45 2.20 4.36 7.02
N TYR A 46 2.96 5.45 7.09
CA TYR A 46 4.41 5.42 7.26
C TYR A 46 4.85 6.66 8.04
N ASP A 47 5.65 6.45 9.09
CA ASP A 47 6.17 7.53 9.95
C ASP A 47 5.10 8.50 10.48
N GLY A 48 3.93 7.96 10.87
CA GLY A 48 2.80 8.76 11.36
C GLY A 48 1.97 9.44 10.26
N GLU A 49 2.44 9.49 9.02
CA GLU A 49 1.71 10.05 7.88
C GLU A 49 0.84 9.01 7.17
N VAL A 50 -0.29 9.46 6.61
CA VAL A 50 -1.13 8.66 5.72
C VAL A 50 -0.83 9.05 4.28
N ILE A 51 -0.40 8.09 3.48
CA ILE A 51 0.08 8.29 2.12
C ILE A 51 -0.73 7.44 1.14
N TRP A 52 -0.97 8.01 -0.04
CA TRP A 52 -1.74 7.40 -1.11
C TRP A 52 -0.82 7.08 -2.28
N CYS A 53 -0.83 5.84 -2.76
CA CYS A 53 -0.07 5.48 -3.96
C CYS A 53 -0.77 4.37 -4.76
N PRO A 54 -0.36 4.12 -6.02
CA PRO A 54 -0.82 2.94 -6.74
C PRO A 54 -0.52 1.65 -5.96
N VAL A 55 -1.53 0.81 -5.74
CA VAL A 55 -1.41 -0.42 -4.92
C VAL A 55 -0.37 -1.40 -5.48
N ARG A 56 -0.10 -1.33 -6.80
CA ARG A 56 0.95 -2.10 -7.48
C ARG A 56 2.37 -1.85 -6.92
N LEU A 57 2.58 -0.72 -6.22
CA LEU A 57 3.85 -0.41 -5.58
C LEU A 57 3.96 -1.03 -4.18
N LEU A 58 2.93 -1.68 -3.67
CA LEU A 58 2.86 -2.24 -2.32
C LEU A 58 2.89 -3.76 -2.40
N HIS A 59 4.08 -4.34 -2.29
CA HIS A 59 4.28 -5.77 -2.42
C HIS A 59 3.96 -6.48 -1.10
N LYS A 60 3.39 -7.68 -1.16
CA LYS A 60 3.24 -8.52 0.03
C LYS A 60 4.61 -8.84 0.59
N VAL A 61 4.72 -8.80 1.91
CA VAL A 61 5.90 -9.33 2.59
C VAL A 61 5.67 -10.84 2.67
N GLU A 62 6.15 -11.58 1.68
CA GLU A 62 6.20 -13.03 1.81
C GLU A 62 7.20 -13.34 2.93
N HIS A 63 6.72 -14.02 3.98
CA HIS A 63 7.64 -14.69 4.90
C HIS A 63 8.41 -15.71 4.07
N GLU A 64 9.67 -15.45 3.79
CA GLU A 64 10.61 -16.50 3.40
C GLU A 64 10.69 -17.48 4.57
N VAL A 65 9.86 -18.51 4.54
CA VAL A 65 10.09 -19.73 5.32
C VAL A 65 11.31 -20.38 4.67
N LYS A 66 12.50 -20.04 5.16
CA LYS A 66 13.72 -20.79 4.84
C LYS A 66 13.56 -22.19 5.45
N PHE A 67 13.33 -23.18 4.59
CA PHE A 67 13.54 -24.59 4.91
C PHE A 67 15.03 -24.92 4.79
#